data_AF-A0A9X3W710-F1
#
_entry.id   AF-A0A9X3W710-F1
#
_cell.length_a   1.000
_cell.length_b   1.000
_cell.length_c   1.000
_cell.angle_alpha   90.00
_cell.angle_beta   90.00
_cell.angle_gamma   90.00
#
_symmetry.space_group_name_H-M   'P 1'
#
loop_
_entity.id
_entity.type
_entity.pdbx_description
1 polymer ?
#
loop_
_entity_poly.entity_id
_entity_poly.type
_entity_poly.pdbx_seq_one_letter_code
_entity_poly.pdbx_strand_id
1 'polypeptide(L)'
;MTVPVFYSISDDFTKYAAVSLNSLVKHASSDTDYTVYFLSQDLSDEHKKDLSDLGNENVHVKFFHIDDKLVKPIQNRKENFLRADFFTMSIFYRLFIPELFTQYDKAIYIDSDTVVNDDIAKLYNVELGDNLFGACTDSSIQFVPKMVKYIKDVLALDPKKYINSGMLVMNAKQFRDNLFIDHFMELLETYHFDCIAPDQDYLNEMGEGNILHLDPRWDAMPNENTEPIKNPGLIHYNLFFKPWHFKGVQYEDYFWQSAKETKFYDELKAEIDNYTDEQRAADRQKLNHMLLKEDKTEKDPNNWAKVKEREAVKL
;
A
#
# COMPACT_ATOMS: atom_id res chain seq x y z
N MET A 1 -1.45 24.10 10.24
CA MET A 1 -0.79 22.78 10.31
C MET A 1 -1.55 21.91 9.33
N THR A 2 -0.87 21.21 8.43
CA THR A 2 -1.50 20.43 7.35
C THR A 2 -1.47 18.95 7.69
N VAL A 3 -2.48 18.19 7.26
CA VAL A 3 -2.48 16.72 7.28
C VAL A 3 -1.74 16.24 6.03
N PRO A 4 -0.53 15.67 6.14
CA PRO A 4 0.22 15.19 4.98
C PRO A 4 -0.24 13.79 4.59
N VAL A 5 -0.70 13.65 3.35
CA VAL A 5 -1.17 12.40 2.76
C VAL A 5 -0.28 12.05 1.58
N PHE A 6 0.12 10.80 1.45
CA PHE A 6 1.08 10.35 0.45
C PHE A 6 0.51 9.22 -0.39
N TYR A 7 0.75 9.33 -1.69
CA TYR A 7 0.55 8.28 -2.68
C TYR A 7 1.89 7.95 -3.32
N SER A 8 2.08 6.71 -3.75
CA SER A 8 3.19 6.33 -4.66
C SER A 8 2.59 5.74 -5.92
N ILE A 9 2.86 6.38 -7.07
CA ILE A 9 2.25 6.02 -8.35
C ILE A 9 3.27 6.02 -9.48
N SER A 10 3.00 5.20 -10.49
CA SER A 10 3.53 5.38 -11.84
C SER A 10 2.54 6.17 -12.70
N ASP A 11 3.01 6.70 -13.82
CA ASP A 11 2.23 7.56 -14.71
C ASP A 11 0.92 6.90 -15.22
N ASP A 12 0.95 5.59 -15.49
CA ASP A 12 -0.19 4.78 -15.95
C ASP A 12 -1.25 4.55 -14.86
N PHE A 13 -0.92 4.75 -13.58
CA PHE A 13 -1.84 4.66 -12.45
C PHE A 13 -2.55 5.98 -12.13
N THR A 14 -2.27 7.06 -12.87
CA THR A 14 -2.85 8.39 -12.64
C THR A 14 -4.38 8.36 -12.58
N LYS A 15 -5.04 7.63 -13.49
CA LYS A 15 -6.50 7.55 -13.53
C LYS A 15 -7.11 6.99 -12.24
N TYR A 16 -6.50 5.98 -11.63
CA TYR A 16 -6.99 5.40 -10.37
C TYR A 16 -6.70 6.35 -9.21
N ALA A 17 -5.50 6.92 -9.19
CA ALA A 17 -5.09 7.93 -8.22
C ALA A 17 -6.00 9.16 -8.23
N ALA A 18 -6.48 9.57 -9.42
CA ALA A 18 -7.45 10.65 -9.59
C ALA A 18 -8.80 10.31 -8.98
N VAL A 19 -9.28 9.06 -9.10
CA VAL A 19 -10.51 8.59 -8.42
C VAL A 19 -10.35 8.66 -6.91
N SER A 20 -9.21 8.20 -6.38
CA SER A 20 -8.90 8.27 -4.95
C SER A 20 -8.85 9.73 -4.47
N LEU A 21 -8.05 10.57 -5.12
CA LEU A 21 -7.89 11.98 -4.77
C LEU A 21 -9.23 12.73 -4.82
N ASN A 22 -10.04 12.52 -5.85
CA ASN A 22 -11.36 13.12 -5.96
C ASN A 22 -12.27 12.72 -4.78
N SER A 23 -12.25 11.45 -4.37
CA SER A 23 -13.00 11.00 -3.20
C SER A 23 -12.48 11.60 -1.89
N LEU A 24 -11.16 11.76 -1.75
CA LEU A 24 -10.55 12.44 -0.60
C LEU A 24 -10.97 13.91 -0.54
N VAL A 25 -10.87 14.65 -1.64
CA VAL A 25 -11.22 16.07 -1.73
C VAL A 25 -12.68 16.32 -1.33
N LYS A 26 -13.59 15.41 -1.70
CA LYS A 26 -15.02 15.51 -1.35
C LYS A 26 -15.34 15.32 0.13
N HIS A 27 -14.54 14.51 0.82
CA HIS A 27 -14.75 14.17 2.23
C HIS A 27 -13.82 14.94 3.16
N ALA A 28 -12.86 15.70 2.61
CA ALA A 28 -12.00 16.60 3.36
C ALA A 28 -12.82 17.69 4.07
N SER A 29 -12.58 17.87 5.36
CA SER A 29 -13.19 18.94 6.14
C SER A 29 -12.64 20.30 5.70
N SER A 30 -13.51 21.29 5.47
CA SER A 30 -13.09 22.66 5.13
C SER A 30 -12.30 23.36 6.22
N ASP A 31 -12.34 22.85 7.46
CA ASP A 31 -11.64 23.42 8.62
C ASP A 31 -10.21 22.88 8.79
N THR A 32 -9.78 21.97 7.91
CA THR A 32 -8.45 21.34 7.95
C THR A 32 -7.75 21.53 6.62
N ASP A 33 -6.46 21.89 6.69
CA ASP A 33 -5.58 21.88 5.52
C ASP A 33 -5.00 20.47 5.31
N TYR A 34 -4.94 20.03 4.06
CA TYR A 34 -4.35 18.78 3.63
C TYR A 34 -3.26 19.06 2.59
N THR A 35 -2.19 18.28 2.64
CA THR A 35 -1.17 18.32 1.59
C THR A 35 -0.96 16.92 1.07
N VAL A 36 -1.43 16.69 -0.14
CA VAL A 36 -1.35 15.41 -0.84
C VAL A 36 -0.09 15.40 -1.70
N TYR A 37 0.80 14.45 -1.44
CA TYR A 37 2.01 14.22 -2.21
C TYR A 37 1.86 12.99 -3.11
N PHE A 38 2.14 13.15 -4.40
CA PHE A 38 2.37 12.04 -5.31
C PHE A 38 3.87 11.81 -5.47
N LEU A 39 4.33 10.64 -5.00
CA LEU A 39 5.69 10.16 -5.14
C LEU A 39 5.77 9.33 -6.43
N SER A 40 6.65 9.72 -7.34
CA SER A 40 6.81 9.05 -8.63
C SER A 40 8.24 9.20 -9.15
N GLN A 41 8.73 8.23 -9.92
CA GLN A 41 9.90 8.47 -10.78
C GLN A 41 9.47 9.42 -11.89
N ASP A 42 8.59 8.95 -12.76
CA ASP A 42 8.11 9.75 -13.87
C ASP A 42 6.59 9.92 -13.76
N LEU A 43 6.16 11.17 -13.91
CA LEU A 43 4.78 11.58 -14.05
C LEU A 43 4.75 12.69 -15.10
N SER A 44 3.93 12.51 -16.13
CA SER A 44 3.82 13.47 -17.23
C SER A 44 3.28 14.81 -16.72
N ASP A 45 3.62 15.89 -17.42
CA ASP A 45 3.13 17.22 -17.03
C ASP A 45 1.61 17.35 -17.23
N GLU A 46 1.04 16.58 -18.16
CA GLU A 46 -0.42 16.43 -18.31
C GLU A 46 -1.02 15.80 -17.04
N HIS A 47 -0.54 14.63 -16.62
CA HIS A 47 -1.05 13.96 -15.42
C HIS A 47 -0.83 14.74 -14.13
N LYS A 48 0.31 15.45 -13.99
CA LYS A 48 0.50 16.39 -12.87
C LYS A 48 -0.56 17.48 -12.88
N LYS A 49 -0.87 18.05 -14.05
CA LYS A 49 -1.90 19.07 -14.18
C LYS A 49 -3.26 18.49 -13.81
N ASP A 50 -3.59 17.30 -14.29
CA ASP A 50 -4.89 16.67 -14.02
C ASP A 50 -5.11 16.38 -12.54
N LEU A 51 -4.09 15.87 -11.85
CA LEU A 51 -4.15 15.65 -10.41
C LEU A 51 -4.20 16.99 -9.65
N SER A 52 -3.48 18.01 -10.11
CA SER A 52 -3.51 19.34 -9.48
C SER A 52 -4.89 20.01 -9.60
N ASP A 53 -5.56 19.84 -10.74
CA ASP A 53 -6.88 20.41 -11.01
C ASP A 53 -7.98 19.82 -10.10
N LEU A 54 -7.73 18.67 -9.46
CA LEU A 54 -8.63 18.07 -8.47
C LEU A 54 -8.47 18.68 -7.07
N GLY A 55 -7.36 19.38 -6.79
CA GLY A 55 -7.15 20.10 -5.54
C GLY A 55 -8.14 21.26 -5.36
N ASN A 56 -8.21 21.80 -4.15
CA ASN A 56 -9.08 22.95 -3.85
C ASN A 56 -8.40 23.89 -2.82
N GLU A 57 -9.17 24.78 -2.19
CA GLU A 57 -8.64 25.78 -1.24
C GLU A 57 -7.88 25.17 -0.07
N ASN A 58 -8.32 24.02 0.46
CA ASN A 58 -7.75 23.38 1.63
C ASN A 58 -7.08 22.01 1.34
N VAL A 59 -7.14 21.50 0.11
CA VAL A 59 -6.44 20.29 -0.32
C VAL A 59 -5.40 20.62 -1.37
N HIS A 60 -4.14 20.67 -0.95
CA HIS A 60 -3.01 21.06 -1.79
C HIS A 60 -2.30 19.85 -2.39
N VAL A 61 -2.25 19.77 -3.71
CA VAL A 61 -1.57 18.68 -4.44
C VAL A 61 -0.13 19.07 -4.74
N LYS A 62 0.81 18.16 -4.43
CA LYS A 62 2.26 18.31 -4.66
C LYS A 62 2.83 17.04 -5.25
N PHE A 63 3.94 17.19 -5.96
CA PHE A 63 4.64 16.09 -6.62
C PHE A 63 6.07 16.00 -6.08
N PHE A 64 6.53 14.78 -5.82
CA PHE A 64 7.88 14.50 -5.40
C PHE A 64 8.52 13.49 -6.35
N HIS A 65 9.51 13.95 -7.10
CA HIS A 65 10.29 13.11 -7.99
C HIS A 65 11.28 12.27 -7.17
N ILE A 66 11.23 10.94 -7.33
CA ILE A 66 12.18 10.02 -6.71
C ILE A 66 13.29 9.74 -7.72
N ASP A 67 14.47 10.31 -7.47
CA ASP A 67 15.68 10.12 -8.28
C ASP A 67 16.19 8.67 -8.10
N ASP A 68 16.59 8.03 -9.21
CA ASP A 68 17.28 6.74 -9.22
C ASP A 68 18.45 6.68 -8.24
N LYS A 69 19.14 7.79 -7.94
CA LYS A 69 20.22 7.86 -6.95
C LYS A 69 19.78 7.59 -5.53
N LEU A 70 18.56 7.98 -5.16
CA LEU A 70 18.00 7.69 -3.83
C LEU A 70 17.78 6.19 -3.64
N VAL A 71 17.65 5.44 -4.74
CA VAL A 71 17.41 4.00 -4.75
C VAL A 71 18.59 3.16 -5.26
N LYS A 72 19.63 3.81 -5.79
CA LYS A 72 20.83 3.20 -6.38
C LYS A 72 21.61 2.27 -5.45
N PRO A 73 21.74 2.53 -4.14
CA PRO A 73 22.38 1.58 -3.21
C PRO A 73 21.69 0.20 -3.18
N ILE A 74 20.40 0.16 -3.49
CA ILE A 74 19.55 -1.04 -3.51
C ILE A 74 19.59 -1.71 -4.89
N GLN A 75 19.57 -0.93 -5.99
CA GLN A 75 19.52 -1.46 -7.35
C GLN A 75 20.85 -2.11 -7.85
N ASN A 76 22.02 -1.70 -7.34
CA ASN A 76 23.32 -2.09 -7.89
C ASN A 76 23.96 -3.37 -7.30
N ARG A 77 23.21 -4.19 -6.56
CA ARG A 77 23.77 -5.37 -5.88
C ARG A 77 23.55 -6.65 -6.67
N LYS A 78 24.63 -7.45 -6.84
CA LYS A 78 24.68 -8.65 -7.69
C LYS A 78 23.59 -9.67 -7.34
N GLU A 79 23.16 -9.76 -6.09
CA GLU A 79 22.06 -10.67 -5.70
C GLU A 79 20.70 -10.27 -6.34
N ASN A 80 20.43 -8.97 -6.49
CA ASN A 80 19.21 -8.43 -7.12
C ASN A 80 19.19 -8.65 -8.64
N PHE A 81 20.35 -8.88 -9.27
CA PHE A 81 20.46 -9.24 -10.69
C PHE A 81 20.38 -10.75 -10.95
N LEU A 82 20.70 -11.58 -9.96
CA LEU A 82 20.77 -13.04 -10.10
C LEU A 82 19.39 -13.73 -10.05
N ARG A 83 18.36 -13.03 -9.58
CA ARG A 83 16.97 -13.47 -9.60
C ARG A 83 16.13 -12.35 -10.18
N ALA A 84 15.79 -12.44 -11.46
CA ALA A 84 14.95 -11.50 -12.20
C ALA A 84 13.48 -11.49 -11.72
N ASP A 85 13.24 -11.33 -10.42
CA ASP A 85 11.93 -11.02 -9.86
C ASP A 85 11.83 -9.50 -9.78
N PHE A 86 11.18 -8.94 -10.80
CA PHE A 86 10.92 -7.52 -11.02
C PHE A 86 10.09 -6.91 -9.88
N PHE A 87 10.71 -6.57 -8.75
CA PHE A 87 10.14 -5.54 -7.90
C PHE A 87 10.68 -4.20 -8.36
N THR A 88 9.82 -3.41 -9.01
CA THR A 88 10.10 -2.00 -9.21
C THR A 88 10.25 -1.38 -7.82
N MET A 89 11.34 -0.65 -7.58
CA MET A 89 11.63 -0.02 -6.29
C MET A 89 10.47 0.84 -5.75
N SER A 90 9.58 1.27 -6.63
CA SER A 90 8.32 1.93 -6.30
C SER A 90 7.51 1.26 -5.20
N ILE A 91 7.59 -0.08 -5.04
CA ILE A 91 6.88 -0.79 -3.97
C ILE A 91 7.31 -0.32 -2.57
N PHE A 92 8.58 0.10 -2.41
CA PHE A 92 9.15 0.49 -1.12
C PHE A 92 9.10 2.00 -0.86
N TYR A 93 8.67 2.83 -1.83
CA TYR A 93 8.66 4.30 -1.67
C TYR A 93 7.94 4.77 -0.41
N ARG A 94 6.87 4.07 -0.04
CA ARG A 94 6.11 4.32 1.19
C ARG A 94 6.98 4.28 2.45
N LEU A 95 7.95 3.37 2.51
CA LEU A 95 8.83 3.20 3.68
C LEU A 95 9.75 4.42 3.89
N PHE A 96 10.15 5.09 2.82
CA PHE A 96 11.08 6.21 2.85
C PHE A 96 10.42 7.55 3.21
N ILE A 97 9.08 7.62 3.28
CA ILE A 97 8.35 8.86 3.57
C ILE A 97 8.87 9.57 4.84
N PRO A 98 9.08 8.89 5.99
CA PRO A 98 9.58 9.53 7.21
C PRO A 98 10.95 10.20 7.10
N GLU A 99 11.85 9.64 6.27
CA GLU A 99 13.20 10.16 6.03
C GLU A 99 13.20 11.28 4.99
N LEU A 100 12.37 11.16 3.96
CA LEU A 100 12.28 12.17 2.88
C LEU A 100 11.53 13.43 3.31
N PHE A 101 10.60 13.32 4.26
CA PHE A 101 9.75 14.41 4.71
C PHE A 101 9.91 14.67 6.21
N THR A 102 11.14 14.98 6.64
CA THR A 102 11.54 15.20 8.05
C THR A 102 10.79 16.32 8.76
N GLN A 103 10.12 17.21 8.03
CA GLN A 103 9.25 18.23 8.59
C GLN A 103 7.94 17.68 9.19
N TYR A 104 7.60 16.43 8.93
CA TYR A 104 6.41 15.77 9.47
C TYR A 104 6.81 14.71 10.51
N ASP A 105 6.17 14.77 11.68
CA ASP A 105 6.29 13.74 12.73
C ASP A 105 5.24 12.63 12.59
N LYS A 106 4.19 12.88 11.81
CA LYS A 106 3.16 11.90 11.46
C LYS A 106 2.76 12.08 10.00
N ALA A 107 2.52 10.97 9.30
CA ALA A 107 2.11 10.95 7.89
C ALA A 107 1.03 9.90 7.63
N ILE A 108 0.17 10.13 6.64
CA ILE A 108 -0.75 9.10 6.12
C ILE A 108 -0.25 8.66 4.76
N TYR A 109 -0.13 7.36 4.55
CA TYR A 109 0.07 6.76 3.24
C TYR A 109 -1.17 6.00 2.83
N ILE A 110 -1.59 6.14 1.57
CA ILE A 110 -2.65 5.32 0.95
C ILE A 110 -2.27 4.94 -0.49
N ASP A 111 -2.60 3.71 -0.89
CA ASP A 111 -2.42 3.25 -2.27
C ASP A 111 -3.39 3.97 -3.24
N SER A 112 -3.03 4.03 -4.53
CA SER A 112 -3.81 4.76 -5.55
C SER A 112 -5.13 4.10 -5.94
N ASP A 113 -5.31 2.82 -5.62
CA ASP A 113 -6.51 2.03 -5.83
C ASP A 113 -7.43 2.04 -4.60
N THR A 114 -7.53 3.20 -3.97
CA THR A 114 -8.39 3.44 -2.82
C THR A 114 -9.53 4.40 -3.16
N VAL A 115 -10.57 4.41 -2.33
CA VAL A 115 -11.64 5.41 -2.31
C VAL A 115 -11.88 5.84 -0.87
N VAL A 116 -11.77 7.14 -0.62
CA VAL A 116 -11.94 7.77 0.68
C VAL A 116 -13.39 8.27 0.83
N ASN A 117 -14.07 7.78 1.86
CA ASN A 117 -15.49 7.99 2.13
C ASN A 117 -15.76 8.68 3.47
N ASP A 118 -14.71 9.08 4.17
CA ASP A 118 -14.78 9.86 5.39
C ASP A 118 -13.53 10.76 5.47
N ASP A 119 -13.58 11.77 6.33
CA ASP A 119 -12.47 12.70 6.50
C ASP A 119 -11.20 11.98 6.97
N ILE A 120 -10.18 11.96 6.12
CA ILE A 120 -8.89 11.30 6.36
C ILE A 120 -8.14 11.92 7.56
N ALA A 121 -8.47 13.16 7.97
CA ALA A 121 -7.91 13.75 9.18
C ALA A 121 -8.29 12.95 10.44
N LYS A 122 -9.39 12.19 10.42
CA LYS A 122 -9.74 11.27 11.52
C LYS A 122 -8.68 10.19 11.73
N LEU A 123 -8.10 9.66 10.66
CA LEU A 123 -6.96 8.73 10.72
C LEU A 123 -5.72 9.43 11.27
N TYR A 124 -5.43 10.65 10.80
CA TYR A 124 -4.27 11.43 11.25
C TYR A 124 -4.31 11.70 12.76
N ASN A 125 -5.50 11.98 13.28
CA ASN A 125 -5.73 12.31 14.68
C ASN A 125 -5.76 11.08 15.60
N VAL A 126 -5.62 9.85 15.07
CA VAL A 126 -5.44 8.67 15.93
C VAL A 126 -4.13 8.79 16.71
N GLU A 127 -4.22 8.56 18.02
CA GLU A 127 -3.07 8.53 18.92
C GLU A 127 -2.30 7.22 18.73
N LEU A 128 -1.09 7.31 18.18
CA LEU A 128 -0.22 6.14 17.94
C LEU A 128 0.56 5.72 19.19
N GLY A 129 0.78 6.65 20.14
CA GLY A 129 1.70 6.44 21.26
C GLY A 129 3.11 6.13 20.76
N ASP A 130 3.72 5.10 21.32
CA ASP A 130 5.08 4.64 20.97
C ASP A 130 5.09 3.66 19.78
N ASN A 131 3.93 3.35 19.19
CA ASN A 131 3.88 2.49 18.00
C ASN A 131 4.56 3.17 16.80
N LEU A 132 5.21 2.36 15.96
CA LEU A 132 5.81 2.79 14.70
C LEU A 132 4.73 3.28 13.74
N PHE A 133 3.62 2.57 13.62
CA PHE A 133 2.52 2.96 12.74
C PHE A 133 1.18 2.35 13.17
N GLY A 134 0.10 2.93 12.66
CA GLY A 134 -1.23 2.34 12.69
C GLY A 134 -1.60 1.76 11.32
N ALA A 135 -2.18 0.57 11.30
CA ALA A 135 -2.64 -0.10 10.08
C ALA A 135 -3.79 -1.06 10.39
N CYS A 136 -4.53 -1.50 9.36
CA CYS A 136 -5.59 -2.48 9.50
C CYS A 136 -5.08 -3.90 9.22
N THR A 137 -5.64 -4.89 9.92
CA THR A 137 -5.42 -6.31 9.58
C THR A 137 -5.82 -6.58 8.13
N ASP A 138 -4.99 -7.31 7.40
CA ASP A 138 -5.31 -7.69 6.01
C ASP A 138 -6.43 -8.73 6.01
N SER A 139 -7.66 -8.25 5.77
CA SER A 139 -8.86 -9.10 5.73
C SER A 139 -8.98 -9.93 4.45
N SER A 140 -8.28 -9.53 3.38
CA SER A 140 -8.35 -10.17 2.07
C SER A 140 -7.69 -11.54 2.04
N ILE A 141 -6.69 -11.77 2.91
CA ILE A 141 -5.91 -13.00 2.96
C ILE A 141 -6.34 -13.99 4.05
N GLN A 142 -7.21 -13.60 4.99
CA GLN A 142 -7.59 -14.41 6.16
C GLN A 142 -8.31 -15.72 5.79
N PHE A 143 -9.00 -15.73 4.65
CA PHE A 143 -9.72 -16.90 4.14
C PHE A 143 -8.92 -17.69 3.10
N VAL A 144 -7.64 -17.36 2.91
CA VAL A 144 -6.75 -18.04 1.98
C VAL A 144 -5.79 -18.93 2.78
N PRO A 145 -6.04 -20.25 2.91
CA PRO A 145 -5.30 -21.11 3.84
C PRO A 145 -3.78 -21.10 3.62
N LYS A 146 -3.35 -20.98 2.36
CA LYS A 146 -1.94 -20.87 2.01
C LYS A 146 -1.31 -19.57 2.51
N MET A 147 -1.98 -18.43 2.44
CA MET A 147 -1.45 -17.18 3.00
C MET A 147 -1.35 -17.24 4.52
N VAL A 148 -2.39 -17.77 5.18
CA VAL A 148 -2.38 -17.97 6.64
C VAL A 148 -1.20 -18.85 7.06
N LYS A 149 -0.96 -19.93 6.31
CA LYS A 149 0.16 -20.85 6.54
C LYS A 149 1.51 -20.17 6.26
N TYR A 150 1.65 -19.44 5.16
CA TYR A 150 2.85 -18.67 4.85
C TYR A 150 3.21 -17.69 5.98
N ILE A 151 2.26 -16.87 6.42
CA ILE A 151 2.51 -15.87 7.49
C ILE A 151 2.95 -16.57 8.78
N LYS A 152 2.32 -17.68 9.12
CA LYS A 152 2.62 -18.41 10.35
C LYS A 152 3.94 -19.19 10.28
N ASP A 153 4.16 -19.96 9.22
CA ASP A 153 5.20 -20.98 9.17
C ASP A 153 6.45 -20.48 8.41
N VAL A 154 6.32 -19.45 7.56
CA VAL A 154 7.45 -18.82 6.84
C VAL A 154 7.86 -17.50 7.48
N LEU A 155 6.92 -16.61 7.81
CA LEU A 155 7.26 -15.35 8.47
C LEU A 155 7.37 -15.49 9.99
N ALA A 156 6.83 -16.56 10.58
CA ALA A 156 6.73 -16.74 12.03
C ALA A 156 5.97 -15.60 12.73
N LEU A 157 4.93 -15.08 12.08
CA LEU A 157 4.06 -14.02 12.60
C LEU A 157 2.64 -14.55 12.88
N ASP A 158 1.85 -13.83 13.69
CA ASP A 158 0.44 -14.14 13.90
C ASP A 158 -0.40 -13.70 12.69
N PRO A 159 -1.01 -14.62 11.91
CA PRO A 159 -1.79 -14.26 10.74
C PRO A 159 -2.99 -13.34 11.05
N LYS A 160 -3.50 -13.36 12.29
CA LYS A 160 -4.62 -12.52 12.71
C LYS A 160 -4.21 -11.07 12.96
N LYS A 161 -2.92 -10.82 13.15
CA LYS A 161 -2.36 -9.48 13.37
C LYS A 161 -1.65 -8.93 12.15
N TYR A 162 -1.47 -9.75 11.12
CA TYR A 162 -0.80 -9.37 9.90
C TYR A 162 -1.59 -8.27 9.16
N ILE A 163 -0.96 -7.13 8.92
CA ILE A 163 -1.58 -5.92 8.37
C ILE A 163 -1.42 -5.82 6.86
N ASN A 164 -2.31 -5.07 6.24
CA ASN A 164 -2.15 -4.62 4.86
C ASN A 164 -1.34 -3.32 4.81
N SER A 165 -0.44 -3.17 3.83
CA SER A 165 0.43 -1.99 3.71
C SER A 165 -0.13 -0.86 2.85
N GLY A 166 -1.35 -0.99 2.32
CA GLY A 166 -1.94 0.00 1.42
C GLY A 166 -2.64 1.16 2.12
N MET A 167 -2.76 1.12 3.45
CA MET A 167 -3.12 2.27 4.28
C MET A 167 -2.30 2.24 5.57
N LEU A 168 -1.52 3.29 5.80
CA LEU A 168 -0.65 3.42 6.97
C LEU A 168 -0.79 4.82 7.59
N VAL A 169 -0.95 4.88 8.92
CA VAL A 169 -0.72 6.10 9.71
C VAL A 169 0.66 5.98 10.33
N MET A 170 1.65 6.61 9.72
CA MET A 170 3.06 6.46 10.06
C MET A 170 3.44 7.44 11.18
N ASN A 171 4.03 6.93 12.26
CA ASN A 171 4.72 7.75 13.24
C ASN A 171 6.11 8.08 12.70
N ALA A 172 6.18 9.08 11.82
CA ALA A 172 7.41 9.44 11.12
C ALA A 172 8.55 9.79 12.09
N LYS A 173 8.22 10.36 13.26
CA LYS A 173 9.21 10.56 14.32
C LYS A 173 9.77 9.24 14.87
N GLN A 174 8.92 8.29 15.26
CA GLN A 174 9.39 6.99 15.75
C GLN A 174 10.17 6.21 14.68
N PHE A 175 9.78 6.29 13.41
CA PHE A 175 10.56 5.70 12.31
C PHE A 175 12.01 6.21 12.29
N ARG A 176 12.20 7.53 12.39
CA ARG A 176 13.53 8.14 12.41
C ARG A 176 14.29 7.84 13.70
N ASP A 177 13.64 7.96 14.86
CA ASP A 177 14.27 7.74 16.17
C ASP A 177 14.76 6.28 16.34
N ASN A 178 14.10 5.33 15.70
CA ASN A 178 14.46 3.90 15.71
C ASN A 178 15.25 3.47 14.48
N LEU A 179 15.70 4.40 13.63
CA LEU A 179 16.48 4.12 12.42
C LEU A 179 15.82 3.06 11.51
N PHE A 180 14.49 3.12 11.37
CA PHE A 180 13.70 2.10 10.68
C PHE A 180 14.22 1.83 9.27
N ILE A 181 14.54 2.87 8.50
CA ILE A 181 15.04 2.69 7.13
C ILE A 181 16.40 1.99 7.11
N ASP A 182 17.30 2.32 8.03
CA ASP A 182 18.61 1.66 8.11
C ASP A 182 18.45 0.17 8.45
N HIS A 183 17.56 -0.16 9.39
CA HIS A 183 17.26 -1.55 9.73
C HIS A 183 16.60 -2.30 8.55
N PHE A 184 15.66 -1.67 7.84
CA PHE A 184 15.03 -2.24 6.65
C PHE A 184 16.09 -2.58 5.59
N MET A 185 17.02 -1.65 5.36
CA MET A 185 18.13 -1.84 4.43
C MET A 185 19.08 -2.96 4.88
N GLU A 186 19.40 -3.04 6.18
CA GLU A 186 20.22 -4.14 6.71
C GLU A 186 19.54 -5.50 6.55
N LEU A 187 18.24 -5.61 6.84
CA LEU A 187 17.49 -6.84 6.66
C LEU A 187 17.42 -7.24 5.17
N LEU A 188 17.11 -6.26 4.32
CA LEU A 188 17.07 -6.46 2.88
C LEU A 188 18.43 -6.95 2.36
N GLU A 189 19.55 -6.37 2.81
CA GLU A 189 20.90 -6.68 2.35
C GLU A 189 21.51 -7.96 2.96
N THR A 190 21.16 -8.29 4.20
CA THR A 190 21.78 -9.41 4.91
C THR A 190 21.02 -10.70 4.65
N TYR A 191 19.69 -10.63 4.70
CA TYR A 191 18.84 -11.81 4.79
C TYR A 191 18.01 -12.06 3.53
N HIS A 192 17.64 -10.99 2.81
CA HIS A 192 16.89 -11.08 1.54
C HIS A 192 15.72 -12.08 1.61
N PHE A 193 14.69 -11.78 2.41
CA PHE A 193 13.56 -12.70 2.63
C PHE A 193 12.89 -13.05 1.29
N ASP A 194 12.59 -14.33 1.05
CA ASP A 194 11.78 -14.71 -0.11
C ASP A 194 10.30 -14.41 0.18
N CYS A 195 9.92 -13.15 -0.03
CA CYS A 195 8.61 -12.62 0.35
C CYS A 195 7.53 -12.81 -0.71
N ILE A 196 6.29 -13.04 -0.28
CA ILE A 196 5.11 -12.96 -1.17
C ILE A 196 4.75 -11.50 -1.44
N ALA A 197 4.75 -10.66 -0.42
CA ALA A 197 4.44 -9.22 -0.51
C ALA A 197 5.57 -8.44 0.19
N PRO A 198 6.64 -8.06 -0.51
CA PRO A 198 7.88 -7.62 0.15
C PRO A 198 7.71 -6.44 1.09
N ASP A 199 7.12 -5.33 0.64
CA ASP A 199 6.92 -4.13 1.47
C ASP A 199 6.06 -4.43 2.70
N GLN A 200 4.99 -5.19 2.52
CA GLN A 200 4.08 -5.59 3.58
C GLN A 200 4.72 -6.57 4.57
N ASP A 201 5.50 -7.54 4.09
CA ASP A 201 6.18 -8.54 4.92
C ASP A 201 7.25 -7.88 5.79
N TYR A 202 8.07 -6.97 5.24
CA TYR A 202 9.05 -6.21 6.04
C TYR A 202 8.38 -5.30 7.07
N LEU A 203 7.29 -4.60 6.71
CA LEU A 203 6.54 -3.78 7.66
C LEU A 203 5.98 -4.59 8.83
N ASN A 204 5.41 -5.77 8.54
CA ASN A 204 4.87 -6.65 9.56
C ASN A 204 5.95 -7.23 10.47
N GLU A 205 7.10 -7.60 9.90
CA GLU A 205 8.23 -8.14 10.66
C GLU A 205 8.84 -7.09 11.59
N MET A 206 9.21 -5.93 11.04
CA MET A 206 9.86 -4.86 11.81
C MET A 206 8.87 -4.13 12.74
N GLY A 207 7.59 -4.16 12.38
CA GLY A 207 6.52 -3.60 13.19
C GLY A 207 6.03 -4.51 14.30
N GLU A 208 6.46 -5.78 14.38
CA GLU A 208 5.91 -6.72 15.35
C GLU A 208 6.01 -6.18 16.79
N GLY A 209 4.85 -6.10 17.47
CA GLY A 209 4.75 -5.53 18.81
C GLY A 209 4.62 -4.01 18.89
N ASN A 210 4.84 -3.28 17.79
CA ASN A 210 4.79 -1.81 17.69
C ASN A 210 3.81 -1.31 16.61
N ILE A 211 2.75 -2.09 16.32
CA ILE A 211 1.67 -1.72 15.40
C ILE A 211 0.40 -1.42 16.21
N LEU A 212 -0.21 -0.27 15.93
CA LEU A 212 -1.58 0.01 16.35
C LEU A 212 -2.57 -0.56 15.33
N HIS A 213 -3.30 -1.61 15.68
CA HIS A 213 -4.37 -2.14 14.83
C HIS A 213 -5.57 -1.19 14.81
N LEU A 214 -5.83 -0.60 13.65
CA LEU A 214 -6.89 0.37 13.41
C LEU A 214 -8.25 -0.30 13.15
N ASP A 215 -9.33 0.46 13.27
CA ASP A 215 -10.68 0.01 12.91
C ASP A 215 -10.71 -0.42 11.43
N PRO A 216 -11.12 -1.67 11.11
CA PRO A 216 -11.16 -2.20 9.75
C PRO A 216 -11.94 -1.35 8.73
N ARG A 217 -12.81 -0.44 9.17
CA ARG A 217 -13.48 0.52 8.27
C ARG A 217 -12.51 1.38 7.46
N TRP A 218 -11.28 1.54 7.91
CA TRP A 218 -10.26 2.37 7.27
C TRP A 218 -9.42 1.62 6.24
N ASP A 219 -9.72 0.33 6.03
CA ASP A 219 -9.10 -0.47 4.99
C ASP A 219 -10.08 -1.58 4.57
N ALA A 220 -11.28 -1.15 4.16
CA ALA A 220 -12.32 -2.06 3.72
C ALA A 220 -11.95 -2.63 2.35
N MET A 221 -11.71 -3.94 2.28
CA MET A 221 -11.30 -4.63 1.06
C MET A 221 -12.42 -5.49 0.49
N PRO A 222 -12.56 -5.59 -0.84
CA PRO A 222 -13.41 -6.59 -1.45
C PRO A 222 -12.97 -8.01 -1.06
N ASN A 223 -13.89 -8.81 -0.53
CA ASN A 223 -13.65 -10.21 -0.20
C ASN A 223 -14.95 -11.02 -0.35
N GLU A 224 -14.97 -11.94 -1.32
CA GLU A 224 -16.12 -12.78 -1.65
C GLU A 224 -16.58 -13.68 -0.49
N ASN A 225 -15.75 -13.89 0.54
CA ASN A 225 -16.06 -14.74 1.68
C ASN A 225 -16.64 -13.98 2.89
N THR A 226 -16.74 -12.66 2.81
CA THR A 226 -17.20 -11.82 3.92
C THR A 226 -18.26 -10.83 3.49
N GLU A 227 -19.16 -10.49 4.41
CA GLU A 227 -20.11 -9.40 4.20
C GLU A 227 -19.39 -8.05 4.12
N PRO A 228 -19.85 -7.12 3.26
CA PRO A 228 -19.29 -5.78 3.18
C PRO A 228 -19.36 -5.04 4.53
N ILE A 229 -18.27 -4.36 4.89
CA ILE A 229 -18.23 -3.44 6.03
C ILE A 229 -19.21 -2.31 5.77
N LYS A 230 -20.11 -2.07 6.73
CA LYS A 230 -21.07 -0.98 6.64
C LYS A 230 -20.38 0.36 6.86
N ASN A 231 -20.67 1.33 5.99
CA ASN A 231 -20.12 2.68 6.01
C ASN A 231 -18.58 2.69 6.04
N PRO A 232 -17.86 2.11 5.06
CA PRO A 232 -16.40 2.13 5.07
C PRO A 232 -15.89 3.58 5.03
N GLY A 233 -14.84 3.89 5.80
CA GLY A 233 -14.18 5.21 5.79
C GLY A 233 -13.13 5.31 4.68
N LEU A 234 -12.46 4.19 4.39
CA LEU A 234 -11.61 4.02 3.23
C LEU A 234 -11.81 2.60 2.68
N ILE A 235 -11.98 2.52 1.37
CA ILE A 235 -12.07 1.26 0.62
C ILE A 235 -10.75 1.10 -0.13
N HIS A 236 -10.16 -0.08 -0.05
CA HIS A 236 -8.95 -0.43 -0.78
C HIS A 236 -9.28 -1.59 -1.73
N TYR A 237 -9.25 -1.32 -3.04
CA TYR A 237 -9.50 -2.35 -4.07
C TYR A 237 -8.23 -3.18 -4.29
N ASN A 238 -7.71 -3.78 -3.22
CA ASN A 238 -6.44 -4.49 -3.21
C ASN A 238 -6.49 -5.80 -4.01
N LEU A 239 -5.31 -6.36 -4.30
CA LEU A 239 -5.16 -7.62 -5.04
C LEU A 239 -5.86 -7.59 -6.42
N PHE A 240 -6.74 -8.55 -6.68
CA PHE A 240 -7.28 -8.85 -8.01
C PHE A 240 -8.71 -8.34 -8.22
N PHE A 241 -9.34 -7.76 -7.20
CA PHE A 241 -10.73 -7.30 -7.29
C PHE A 241 -10.79 -5.82 -7.66
N LYS A 242 -10.37 -5.52 -8.90
CA LYS A 242 -10.39 -4.14 -9.43
C LYS A 242 -11.75 -3.84 -10.07
N PRO A 243 -12.50 -2.82 -9.60
CA PRO A 243 -13.82 -2.49 -10.15
C PRO A 243 -13.77 -1.99 -11.60
N TRP A 244 -12.60 -1.64 -12.13
CA TRP A 244 -12.37 -1.31 -13.54
C TRP A 244 -11.95 -2.52 -14.41
N HIS A 245 -11.80 -3.71 -13.84
CA HIS A 245 -11.53 -4.96 -14.58
C HIS A 245 -12.66 -5.98 -14.43
N PHE A 246 -13.35 -5.96 -13.28
CA PHE A 246 -14.39 -6.91 -12.90
C PHE A 246 -15.71 -6.20 -12.57
N LYS A 247 -16.83 -6.88 -12.82
CA LYS A 247 -18.19 -6.43 -12.44
C LYS A 247 -18.66 -7.18 -11.20
N GLY A 248 -19.52 -6.55 -10.41
CA GLY A 248 -20.03 -7.12 -9.16
C GLY A 248 -18.99 -7.15 -8.05
N VAL A 249 -17.95 -6.31 -8.14
CA VAL A 249 -16.94 -6.20 -7.09
C VAL A 249 -17.58 -5.51 -5.88
N GLN A 250 -17.32 -6.03 -4.67
CA GLN A 250 -17.79 -5.36 -3.46
C GLN A 250 -17.34 -3.90 -3.44
N TYR A 251 -18.25 -3.01 -3.05
CA TYR A 251 -18.04 -1.56 -3.03
C TYR A 251 -17.82 -0.89 -4.39
N GLU A 252 -18.03 -1.54 -5.54
CA GLU A 252 -17.77 -0.94 -6.87
C GLU A 252 -18.53 0.37 -7.11
N ASP A 253 -19.72 0.52 -6.53
CA ASP A 253 -20.51 1.75 -6.64
C ASP A 253 -19.76 2.99 -6.13
N TYR A 254 -18.96 2.86 -5.06
CA TYR A 254 -18.17 3.98 -4.52
C TYR A 254 -17.09 4.42 -5.51
N PHE A 255 -16.39 3.46 -6.12
CA PHE A 255 -15.40 3.73 -7.16
C PHE A 255 -16.04 4.46 -8.34
N TRP A 256 -17.12 3.92 -8.90
CA TRP A 256 -17.76 4.51 -10.07
C TRP A 256 -18.41 5.86 -9.77
N GLN A 257 -18.91 6.08 -8.54
CA GLN A 257 -19.43 7.37 -8.10
C GLN A 257 -18.34 8.45 -8.01
N SER A 258 -17.12 8.09 -7.60
CA SER A 258 -16.01 9.04 -7.65
C SER A 258 -15.48 9.22 -9.07
N ALA A 259 -15.32 8.12 -9.81
CA ALA A 259 -14.76 8.12 -11.16
C ALA A 259 -15.53 9.01 -12.14
N LYS A 260 -16.87 9.03 -12.07
CA LYS A 260 -17.74 9.83 -12.93
C LYS A 260 -17.50 11.34 -12.86
N GLU A 261 -16.82 11.81 -11.81
CA GLU A 261 -16.52 13.22 -11.58
C GLU A 261 -15.07 13.57 -11.93
N THR A 262 -14.31 12.60 -12.44
CA THR A 262 -12.97 12.79 -12.96
C THR A 262 -13.00 12.82 -14.48
N LYS A 263 -12.02 13.47 -15.10
CA LYS A 263 -11.87 13.44 -16.58
C LYS A 263 -11.57 12.04 -17.13
N PHE A 264 -11.17 11.10 -16.27
CA PHE A 264 -10.78 9.74 -16.63
C PHE A 264 -11.96 8.77 -16.69
N TYR A 265 -13.20 9.21 -16.44
CA TYR A 265 -14.37 8.33 -16.41
C TYR A 265 -14.55 7.51 -17.69
N ASP A 266 -14.50 8.16 -18.85
CA ASP A 266 -14.68 7.50 -20.14
C ASP A 266 -13.56 6.50 -20.44
N GLU A 267 -12.32 6.82 -20.04
CA GLU A 267 -11.18 5.91 -20.16
C GLU A 267 -11.36 4.67 -19.27
N LEU A 268 -11.74 4.86 -17.99
CA LEU A 268 -12.01 3.77 -17.05
C LEU A 268 -13.19 2.90 -17.52
N LYS A 269 -14.22 3.52 -18.11
CA LYS A 269 -15.34 2.82 -18.71
C LYS A 269 -14.93 1.99 -19.92
N ALA A 270 -14.10 2.56 -20.80
CA ALA A 270 -13.52 1.82 -21.91
C ALA A 270 -12.62 0.68 -21.42
N GLU A 271 -11.88 0.85 -20.33
CA GLU A 271 -11.03 -0.18 -19.76
C GLU A 271 -11.84 -1.40 -19.30
N ILE A 272 -12.89 -1.21 -18.49
CA ILE A 272 -13.73 -2.34 -18.05
C ILE A 272 -14.45 -3.03 -19.21
N ASP A 273 -14.90 -2.25 -20.21
CA ASP A 273 -15.65 -2.77 -21.34
C ASP A 273 -14.74 -3.55 -22.32
N ASN A 274 -13.46 -3.18 -22.41
CA ASN A 274 -12.47 -3.84 -23.27
C ASN A 274 -11.63 -4.91 -22.54
N TYR A 275 -11.69 -4.99 -21.21
CA TYR A 275 -10.99 -6.03 -20.46
C TYR A 275 -11.55 -7.41 -20.84
N THR A 276 -10.74 -8.29 -21.41
CA THR A 276 -11.22 -9.56 -21.95
C THR A 276 -11.40 -10.62 -20.88
N ASP A 277 -12.17 -11.68 -21.18
CA ASP A 277 -12.34 -12.79 -20.26
C ASP A 277 -11.03 -13.56 -20.04
N GLU A 278 -10.16 -13.61 -21.03
CA GLU A 278 -8.81 -14.17 -20.89
C GLU A 278 -7.96 -13.34 -19.92
N GLN A 279 -8.03 -12.01 -19.98
CA GLN A 279 -7.32 -11.13 -19.03
C GLN A 279 -7.85 -11.32 -17.60
N ARG A 280 -9.18 -11.35 -17.43
CA ARG A 280 -9.81 -11.66 -16.13
C ARG A 280 -9.40 -13.03 -15.60
N ALA A 281 -9.34 -14.04 -16.46
CA ALA A 281 -8.90 -15.38 -16.09
C ALA A 281 -7.43 -15.39 -15.69
N ALA A 282 -6.58 -14.67 -16.43
CA ALA A 282 -5.16 -14.53 -16.10
C ALA A 282 -4.97 -13.82 -14.74
N ASP A 283 -5.72 -12.76 -14.44
CA ASP A 283 -5.66 -12.08 -13.15
C ASP A 283 -6.11 -12.98 -11.99
N ARG A 284 -7.19 -13.75 -12.17
CA ARG A 284 -7.60 -14.76 -11.18
C ARG A 284 -6.51 -15.82 -10.97
N GLN A 285 -5.76 -16.16 -12.03
CA GLN A 285 -4.62 -17.08 -11.93
C GLN A 285 -3.38 -16.46 -11.29
N LYS A 286 -3.19 -15.13 -11.33
CA LYS A 286 -2.09 -14.47 -10.61
C LYS A 286 -2.17 -14.74 -9.11
N LEU A 287 -3.38 -14.80 -8.52
CA LEU A 287 -3.55 -15.26 -7.13
C LEU A 287 -2.98 -16.67 -6.95
N ASN A 288 -3.33 -17.61 -7.82
CA ASN A 288 -2.80 -18.97 -7.73
C ASN A 288 -1.27 -18.99 -7.88
N HIS A 289 -0.71 -18.18 -8.78
CA HIS A 289 0.74 -18.07 -8.95
C HIS A 289 1.42 -17.50 -7.70
N MET A 290 0.85 -16.45 -7.10
CA MET A 290 1.29 -15.89 -5.81
C MET A 290 1.26 -16.97 -4.71
N LEU A 291 0.22 -17.80 -4.67
CA LEU A 291 0.08 -18.90 -3.72
C LEU A 291 0.96 -20.13 -4.04
N LEU A 292 1.51 -20.26 -5.25
CA LEU A 292 2.55 -21.25 -5.56
C LEU A 292 3.91 -20.86 -4.97
N LYS A 293 4.14 -19.56 -4.74
CA LYS A 293 5.33 -19.07 -4.05
C LYS A 293 5.38 -19.56 -2.60
N GLU A 294 4.23 -19.72 -1.93
CA GLU A 294 4.14 -20.36 -0.60
C GLU A 294 4.71 -21.78 -0.61
N ASP A 295 4.29 -22.65 -1.54
CA ASP A 295 4.75 -24.05 -1.59
C ASP A 295 6.28 -24.17 -1.70
N LYS A 296 6.92 -23.20 -2.37
CA LYS A 296 8.37 -23.14 -2.55
C LYS A 296 9.05 -22.57 -1.30
N THR A 297 8.55 -21.47 -0.76
CA THR A 297 9.14 -20.76 0.39
C THR A 297 9.01 -21.54 1.69
N GLU A 298 7.91 -22.24 1.91
CA GLU A 298 7.73 -23.12 3.08
C GLU A 298 8.81 -24.22 3.13
N LYS A 299 9.05 -24.85 1.98
CA LYS A 299 10.02 -25.95 1.85
C LYS A 299 11.46 -25.46 1.81
N ASP A 300 11.70 -24.16 1.65
CA ASP A 300 13.04 -23.61 1.64
C ASP A 300 13.68 -23.85 3.02
N PRO A 301 14.80 -24.59 3.10
CA PRO A 301 15.50 -24.80 4.36
C PRO A 301 16.02 -23.49 4.95
N ASN A 302 16.08 -22.38 4.20
CA ASN A 302 16.50 -21.04 4.62
C ASN A 302 15.36 -20.02 4.55
N ASN A 303 14.12 -20.46 4.69
CA ASN A 303 13.00 -19.55 4.86
C ASN A 303 13.15 -18.68 6.13
N TRP A 304 12.42 -17.57 6.19
CA TRP A 304 12.66 -16.54 7.19
C TRP A 304 12.53 -17.04 8.64
N ALA A 305 11.49 -17.81 8.95
CA ALA A 305 11.30 -18.46 10.25
C ALA A 305 12.55 -19.25 10.69
N LYS A 306 13.12 -20.06 9.81
CA LYS A 306 14.32 -20.84 10.13
C LYS A 306 15.59 -19.99 10.20
N VAL A 307 15.65 -18.83 9.54
CA VAL A 307 16.75 -17.88 9.69
C VAL A 307 16.70 -17.27 11.08
N LYS A 308 15.52 -16.83 11.54
CA LYS A 308 15.31 -16.31 12.91
C LYS A 308 15.67 -17.31 14.02
N GLU A 309 15.50 -18.60 13.78
CA GLU A 309 15.92 -19.64 14.73
C GLU A 309 17.44 -19.84 14.80
N ARG A 310 18.14 -19.64 13.68
CA ARG A 310 19.58 -19.93 13.55
C ARG A 310 20.46 -18.71 13.80
N GLU A 311 19.94 -17.52 13.54
CA GLU A 311 20.67 -16.27 13.62
C GLU A 311 20.08 -15.35 14.69
N ALA A 312 20.94 -14.61 15.38
CA ALA A 312 20.51 -13.58 16.32
C ALA A 312 20.11 -12.32 15.56
N VAL A 313 19.03 -12.41 14.77
CA VAL A 313 18.46 -11.29 14.02
C VAL A 313 18.04 -10.19 15.01
N LYS A 314 18.49 -8.97 14.78
CA LYS A 314 17.98 -7.80 15.48
C LYS A 314 16.89 -7.18 14.63
N LEU A 315 15.69 -7.07 15.19
CA LEU A 315 14.54 -6.42 14.58
C LEU A 315 14.41 -5.00 15.13
#